data_AF-A0A7D5S3U0-F1
#
_entry.id   AF-A0A7D5S3U0-F1
#
_cell.length_a   1.000
_cell.length_b   1.000
_cell.length_c   1.000
_cell.angle_alpha   90.00
_cell.angle_beta   90.00
_cell.angle_gamma   90.00
#
_symmetry.space_group_name_H-M   'P 1'
#
loop_
_entity.id
_entity.type
_entity.pdbx_description
1 polymer ?
#
loop_
_entity_poly.entity_id
_entity_poly.type
_entity_poly.pdbx_seq_one_letter_code
_entity_poly.pdbx_strand_id
1 'polypeptide(L)'
;MDLKQALLDPASLFKSPNAVVESKDLSHEQKIQVLRRWEYDARELQVAEEENMIGGGQSDLLRQILLALDALGVDHTDGSPTKQG
;
A
#
# COMPACT_ATOMS: atom_id res chain seq x y z
N MET A 1 14.50 6.21 -10.99
CA MET A 1 13.76 6.33 -9.71
C MET A 1 14.69 5.99 -8.54
N ASP A 2 14.56 6.63 -7.38
CA ASP A 2 15.32 6.24 -6.18
C ASP A 2 14.47 5.37 -5.25
N LEU A 3 14.72 4.06 -5.25
CA LEU A 3 13.95 3.08 -4.47
C LEU A 3 13.98 3.38 -2.97
N LYS A 4 15.13 3.85 -2.45
CA LYS A 4 15.28 4.13 -1.03
C LYS A 4 14.31 5.21 -0.58
N GLN A 5 14.16 6.24 -1.41
CA GLN A 5 13.22 7.32 -1.15
C GLN A 5 11.78 6.84 -1.26
N ALA A 6 11.46 5.94 -2.20
CA ALA A 6 10.13 5.31 -2.31
C ALA A 6 9.76 4.43 -1.10
N LEU A 7 10.75 3.84 -0.44
CA LEU A 7 10.56 3.08 0.81
C LEU A 7 10.50 3.96 2.05
N LEU A 8 10.99 5.21 1.97
CA LEU A 8 10.96 6.16 3.07
C LEU A 8 9.65 6.96 3.07
N ASP A 9 9.27 7.50 1.92
CA ASP A 9 8.06 8.30 1.74
C ASP A 9 7.45 8.01 0.35
N PRO A 10 6.67 6.92 0.23
CA PRO A 10 6.01 6.60 -1.01
C PRO A 10 4.95 7.63 -1.41
N ALA A 11 4.28 8.26 -0.43
CA ALA A 11 3.23 9.25 -0.67
C ALA A 11 3.76 10.55 -1.31
N SER A 12 5.01 10.92 -1.02
CA SER A 12 5.67 12.07 -1.64
C SER A 12 6.14 11.79 -3.07
N LEU A 13 6.42 10.53 -3.40
CA LEU A 13 6.90 10.11 -4.72
C LEU A 13 5.77 9.73 -5.68
N PHE A 14 4.72 9.13 -5.14
CA PHE A 14 3.60 8.63 -5.90
C PHE A 14 2.32 9.30 -5.44
N LYS A 15 1.52 9.76 -6.40
CA LYS A 15 0.20 10.33 -6.11
C LYS A 15 -0.83 9.28 -5.68
N SER A 16 -0.60 8.02 -6.05
CA SER A 16 -1.50 6.91 -5.73
C SER A 16 -0.76 5.57 -5.73
N PRO A 17 -1.28 4.56 -5.03
CA PRO A 17 -0.73 3.21 -5.01
C PRO A 17 -0.69 2.57 -6.41
N ASN A 18 -1.68 2.85 -7.25
CA ASN A 18 -1.70 2.40 -8.65
C ASN A 18 -0.49 2.90 -9.44
N ALA A 19 0.00 4.12 -9.18
CA ALA A 19 1.19 4.64 -9.85
C ALA A 19 2.45 3.81 -9.53
N VAL A 20 2.51 3.15 -8.37
CA VAL A 20 3.57 2.20 -8.01
C VAL A 20 3.46 0.94 -8.86
N VAL A 21 2.23 0.42 -9.05
CA VAL A 21 1.95 -0.76 -9.88
C VAL A 21 2.31 -0.51 -11.34
N GLU A 22 1.97 0.67 -11.86
CA GLU A 22 2.25 1.08 -13.24
C GLU A 22 3.72 1.49 -13.46
N SER A 23 4.47 1.76 -12.39
CA SER A 23 5.88 2.14 -12.46
C SER A 23 6.69 1.03 -13.13
N LYS A 24 7.45 1.40 -14.17
CA LYS A 24 8.39 0.49 -14.85
C LYS A 24 9.79 0.52 -14.22
N ASP A 25 10.04 1.52 -13.37
CA ASP A 25 11.30 1.66 -12.65
C ASP A 25 11.44 0.69 -11.48
N LEU A 26 10.33 0.07 -11.05
CA LEU A 26 10.29 -0.85 -9.92
C LEU A 26 10.07 -2.29 -10.41
N SER A 27 10.84 -3.21 -9.85
CA SER A 27 10.59 -4.64 -9.97
C SER A 27 9.34 -5.04 -9.19
N HIS A 28 8.75 -6.19 -9.53
CA HIS A 28 7.55 -6.71 -8.87
C HIS A 28 7.70 -6.74 -7.33
N GLU A 29 8.79 -7.31 -6.82
CA GLU A 29 9.07 -7.34 -5.38
C GLU A 29 9.21 -5.94 -4.76
N GLN A 30 9.84 -5.00 -5.48
CA GLN A 30 10.01 -3.63 -5.00
C GLN A 30 8.68 -2.89 -4.88
N LYS A 31 7.77 -3.11 -5.84
CA LYS A 31 6.40 -2.56 -5.78
C LYS A 31 5.68 -3.05 -4.53
N ILE A 32 5.79 -4.34 -4.23
CA ILE A 32 5.20 -4.95 -3.03
C ILE A 32 5.78 -4.34 -1.77
N GLN A 33 7.11 -4.18 -1.69
CA GLN A 33 7.76 -3.58 -0.52
C GLN A 33 7.31 -2.12 -0.29
N VAL A 34 7.25 -1.32 -1.36
CA VAL A 34 6.78 0.06 -1.31
C VAL A 34 5.32 0.13 -0.84
N LEU A 35 4.45 -0.69 -1.43
CA LEU A 35 3.03 -0.72 -1.08
C LEU A 35 2.77 -1.22 0.36
N ARG A 36 3.49 -2.25 0.84
CA ARG A 36 3.38 -2.70 2.24
C ARG A 36 3.82 -1.64 3.23
N ARG A 37 4.89 -0.91 2.93
CA ARG A 37 5.31 0.20 3.78
C ARG A 37 4.24 1.30 3.81
N TRP A 38 3.71 1.63 2.64
CA TRP A 38 2.65 2.62 2.52
C TRP A 38 1.37 2.19 3.25
N GLU A 39 1.02 0.90 3.23
CA GLU A 39 -0.11 0.34 4.00
C GLU A 39 0.04 0.64 5.50
N TYR A 40 1.24 0.40 6.04
CA TYR A 40 1.56 0.67 7.44
C TYR A 40 1.42 2.15 7.76
N ASP A 41 2.06 3.03 6.98
CA ASP A 41 2.00 4.47 7.19
C ASP A 41 0.54 5.00 7.08
N ALA A 42 -0.25 4.49 6.12
CA ALA A 42 -1.66 4.86 5.94
C ALA A 42 -2.58 4.35 7.08
N ARG A 43 -2.22 3.27 7.76
CA ARG A 43 -2.92 2.81 8.97
C ARG A 43 -2.58 3.68 10.17
N GLU A 44 -1.31 4.03 10.35
CA GLU A 44 -0.88 4.92 11.44
C GLU A 44 -1.48 6.32 11.28
N LEU A 45 -1.58 6.82 10.05
CA LEU A 45 -2.26 8.08 9.73
C LEU A 45 -3.77 8.03 10.04
N GLN A 46 -4.44 6.91 9.80
CA GLN A 46 -5.87 6.75 10.15
C GLN A 46 -6.11 6.84 11.66
N VAL A 47 -5.22 6.28 12.49
CA VAL A 47 -5.33 6.38 13.96
C VAL A 47 -5.22 7.85 14.42
N ALA A 48 -4.44 8.66 13.72
CA ALA A 48 -4.29 10.08 14.05
C ALA A 48 -5.53 10.93 13.66
N GLU A 49 -6.29 10.54 12.63
CA GLU A 49 -7.51 11.25 12.20
C GLU A 49 -8.81 10.76 12.85
N GLU A 50 -8.83 9.61 13.52
CA GLU A 50 -10.04 9.11 14.22
C GLU A 50 -10.50 10.02 15.39
N GLU A 51 -9.67 10.96 15.85
CA GLU A 51 -10.09 12.00 16.82
C GLU A 51 -10.70 13.26 16.16
N ASN A 52 -10.58 13.42 14.84
CA ASN A 52 -11.14 14.56 14.11
C ASN A 52 -12.17 14.06 13.09
N MET A 53 -13.41 13.94 13.54
CA MET A 53 -14.57 13.65 12.70
C MET A 53 -14.52 14.49 11.40
N ILE A 54 -14.93 13.88 10.28
CA ILE A 54 -14.83 14.32 8.85
C ILE A 54 -13.58 13.71 8.18
N GLY A 55 -13.59 12.57 7.48
CA GLY A 55 -14.61 12.01 6.59
C GLY A 55 -14.05 11.85 5.17
N GLY A 56 -13.61 10.63 4.81
CA GLY A 56 -13.62 10.12 3.43
C GLY A 56 -12.29 9.94 2.68
N GLY A 57 -11.28 10.78 2.90
CA GLY A 57 -10.07 10.76 2.04
C GLY A 57 -9.08 9.62 2.32
N GLN A 58 -8.81 9.34 3.60
CA GLN A 58 -7.74 8.41 4.00
C GLN A 58 -8.14 6.93 3.94
N SER A 59 -9.42 6.63 4.19
CA SER A 59 -9.96 5.26 4.06
C SER A 59 -9.89 4.76 2.61
N ASP A 60 -9.97 5.67 1.63
CA ASP A 60 -9.80 5.33 0.21
C ASP A 60 -8.34 5.04 -0.15
N LEU A 61 -7.37 5.72 0.47
CA LEU A 61 -5.95 5.44 0.25
C LEU A 61 -5.59 4.01 0.68
N LEU A 62 -5.96 3.60 1.90
CA LEU A 62 -5.69 2.24 2.37
C LEU A 62 -6.33 1.20 1.44
N ARG A 63 -7.60 1.42 1.05
CA ARG A 63 -8.29 0.55 0.08
C ARG A 63 -7.52 0.44 -1.24
N GLN A 64 -7.04 1.56 -1.79
CA GLN A 64 -6.25 1.57 -3.02
C GLN A 64 -4.93 0.80 -2.87
N ILE A 65 -4.27 0.89 -1.73
CA ILE A 65 -3.03 0.14 -1.45
C ILE A 65 -3.31 -1.36 -1.46
N LEU A 66 -4.38 -1.80 -0.79
CA LEU A 66 -4.78 -3.22 -0.76
C LEU A 66 -5.14 -3.74 -2.17
N LEU A 67 -5.89 -2.96 -2.96
CA LEU A 67 -6.21 -3.31 -4.35
C LEU A 67 -4.96 -3.41 -5.23
N ALA A 68 -3.99 -2.51 -5.01
CA ALA A 68 -2.72 -2.52 -5.73
C ALA A 68 -1.87 -3.77 -5.38
N LEU A 69 -1.86 -4.17 -4.11
CA LEU A 69 -1.19 -5.39 -3.65
C LEU A 69 -1.86 -6.64 -4.23
N ASP A 70 -3.19 -6.70 -4.22
CA ASP A 70 -3.97 -7.79 -4.83
C ASP A 70 -3.72 -7.90 -6.34
N ALA A 71 -3.67 -6.76 -7.06
CA ALA A 71 -3.35 -6.73 -8.49
C ALA A 71 -1.92 -7.23 -8.80
N LEU A 72 -1.00 -7.14 -7.82
CA LEU A 72 0.34 -7.72 -7.90
C LEU A 72 0.37 -9.20 -7.48
N GLY A 73 -0.77 -9.81 -7.13
CA GLY A 73 -0.84 -11.18 -6.65
C GLY A 73 -0.30 -11.36 -5.23
N VAL A 74 -0.24 -10.29 -4.44
CA VAL A 74 0.07 -10.38 -3.01
C VAL A 74 -1.21 -10.72 -2.29
N ASP A 75 -1.36 -12.00 -1.96
CA ASP A 75 -2.46 -12.43 -1.11
C ASP A 75 -2.23 -11.88 0.31
N HIS A 76 -3.21 -11.14 0.84
CA HIS A 76 -3.21 -10.67 2.22
C HIS A 76 -3.40 -11.81 3.23
N THR A 77 -3.60 -13.05 2.77
CA THR A 77 -3.63 -14.26 3.61
C THR A 77 -2.22 -14.69 4.01
N ASP A 78 -1.50 -13.86 4.77
CA ASP A 78 -0.47 -14.38 5.67
C ASP A 78 -1.23 -15.02 6.86
N GLY A 79 -1.76 -16.23 6.66
CA GLY A 79 -2.55 -16.88 7.70
C GLY A 79 -3.32 -18.16 7.37
N SER A 80 -3.35 -18.67 6.14
CA SER A 80 -3.98 -19.97 5.91
C SER A 80 -3.45 -20.72 4.69
N PRO A 81 -2.38 -21.52 4.84
CA PRO A 81 -2.20 -22.67 3.97
C PRO A 81 -3.10 -23.80 4.48
N THR A 82 -3.83 -24.41 3.54
CA THR A 82 -4.42 -25.77 3.60
C THR A 82 -5.71 -25.97 4.41
N LYS A 83 -6.84 -25.96 3.70
CA LYS A 83 -7.67 -27.17 3.61
C LYS A 83 -8.49 -27.15 2.32
N GLN A 84 -7.87 -27.63 1.25
CA GLN A 84 -8.63 -28.38 0.25
C GLN A 84 -8.89 -29.75 0.87
N GLY A 85 -10.17 -30.10 1.04
CA GLY A 85 -10.64 -31.37 1.55
C GLY A 85 -12.15 -31.40 1.57
#